data_AF-A0A6B1DSX0-F1
#
_entry.id   AF-A0A6B1DSX0-F1
#
_cell.length_a   1.000
_cell.length_b   1.000
_cell.length_c   1.000
_cell.angle_alpha   90.00
_cell.angle_beta   90.00
_cell.angle_gamma   90.00
#
_symmetry.space_group_name_H-M   'P 1'
#
loop_
_entity.id
_entity.type
_entity.pdbx_description
1 polymer ?
#
loop_
_entity_poly.entity_id
_entity_poly.type
_entity_poly.pdbx_seq_one_letter_code
_entity_poly.pdbx_strand_id
1 'polypeptide(L)'
;MDAPRVVQSAYAPELNPVKRFFRELRRAIKGRVYPDLQAKQAALEPILQAWQADPERVRQLCGWTWIRKALTKLPANTQVIQA
;
A
#
# COMPACT_ATOMS: atom_id res chain seq x y z
N MET A 1 22.86 -0.34 -10.19
CA MET A 1 22.62 -1.75 -9.82
C MET A 1 21.16 -2.05 -10.05
N ASP A 2 20.81 -3.07 -10.85
CA ASP A 2 19.43 -3.49 -11.03
C ASP A 2 19.00 -4.31 -9.81
N ALA A 3 18.28 -3.66 -8.89
CA ALA A 3 17.61 -4.35 -7.80
C ALA A 3 16.53 -5.29 -8.38
N PRO A 4 16.37 -6.50 -7.83
CA PRO A 4 15.35 -7.43 -8.30
C PRO A 4 13.96 -6.82 -8.09
N ARG A 5 13.13 -6.83 -9.14
CA ARG A 5 11.80 -6.19 -9.16
C ARG A 5 10.70 -7.22 -9.22
N VAL A 6 9.63 -6.99 -8.47
CA VAL A 6 8.37 -7.71 -8.63
C VAL A 6 7.56 -6.98 -9.71
N VAL A 7 7.38 -7.62 -10.86
CA VAL A 7 6.67 -7.02 -12.00
C VAL A 7 5.20 -7.39 -11.96
N GLN A 8 4.33 -6.41 -12.12
CA GLN A 8 2.89 -6.61 -12.29
C GLN A 8 2.55 -6.72 -13.78
N SER A 9 1.64 -7.62 -14.14
CA SER A 9 1.11 -7.72 -15.51
C SER A 9 0.41 -6.44 -15.96
N ALA A 10 0.56 -6.12 -17.25
CA ALA A 10 -0.15 -5.01 -17.88
C ALA A 10 -1.68 -5.19 -17.78
N TYR A 11 -2.40 -4.08 -17.67
CA TYR A 11 -3.87 -4.04 -17.62
C TYR A 11 -4.55 -4.82 -16.49
N ALA A 12 -3.83 -5.20 -15.43
CA ALA A 12 -4.39 -5.91 -14.26
C ALA A 12 -4.42 -5.03 -12.99
N PRO A 13 -5.15 -3.91 -12.97
CA PRO A 13 -5.15 -2.97 -11.84
C PRO A 13 -5.66 -3.57 -10.52
N GLU A 14 -6.47 -4.61 -10.58
CA GLU A 14 -6.98 -5.39 -9.45
C GLU A 14 -5.89 -6.16 -8.71
N LEU A 15 -4.76 -6.43 -9.37
CA LEU A 15 -3.59 -7.06 -8.76
C LEU A 15 -2.61 -6.03 -8.18
N ASN A 16 -2.85 -4.73 -8.36
CA ASN A 16 -1.92 -3.70 -7.88
C ASN A 16 -2.13 -3.39 -6.38
N PRO A 17 -1.14 -3.62 -5.50
CA PRO A 17 -1.28 -3.40 -4.06
C PRO A 17 -1.49 -1.91 -3.73
N VAL A 18 -0.86 -1.01 -4.46
CA VAL A 18 -1.02 0.44 -4.29
C VAL A 18 -2.46 0.86 -4.62
N LYS A 19 -3.03 0.38 -5.73
CA LYS A 19 -4.44 0.67 -6.08
C LYS A 19 -5.41 0.12 -5.04
N ARG A 20 -5.17 -1.09 -4.51
CA ARG A 20 -5.99 -1.68 -3.45
C ARG A 20 -5.91 -0.90 -2.15
N PHE A 21 -4.71 -0.50 -1.74
CA PHE A 21 -4.47 0.35 -0.58
C PHE A 21 -5.23 1.68 -0.68
N PHE A 22 -5.04 2.42 -1.79
CA PHE A 22 -5.73 3.69 -2.00
C PHE A 22 -7.25 3.55 -2.14
N ARG A 23 -7.75 2.42 -2.66
CA ARG A 23 -9.18 2.15 -2.68
C ARG A 23 -9.75 2.06 -1.27
N GLU A 24 -9.06 1.39 -0.36
CA GLU A 24 -9.48 1.28 1.04
C GLU A 24 -9.35 2.60 1.77
N LEU A 25 -8.24 3.33 1.55
CA LEU A 25 -8.03 4.66 2.14
C LEU A 25 -9.13 5.64 1.70
N ARG A 26 -9.47 5.62 0.40
CA ARG A 26 -10.55 6.44 -0.17
C ARG A 26 -11.88 6.15 0.50
N ARG A 27 -12.19 4.91 0.88
CA ARG A 27 -13.47 4.60 1.58
C ARG A 27 -13.58 5.34 2.92
N ALA A 28 -12.48 5.52 3.62
CA ALA A 28 -12.47 6.22 4.92
C ALA A 28 -12.66 7.75 4.79
N ILE A 29 -12.24 8.34 3.66
CA ILE A 29 -12.25 9.80 3.46
C ILE A 29 -13.29 10.30 2.43
N LYS A 30 -13.89 9.41 1.64
CA LYS A 30 -14.85 9.79 0.59
C LYS A 30 -16.09 10.42 1.23
N GLY A 31 -16.61 11.47 0.59
CA GLY A 31 -17.85 12.14 1.01
C GLY A 31 -17.64 13.24 2.04
N ARG A 32 -16.39 13.57 2.41
CA ARG A 32 -16.06 14.70 3.27
C ARG A 32 -15.61 15.89 2.43
N VAL A 33 -16.08 17.08 2.79
CA VAL A 33 -15.57 18.35 2.26
C VAL A 33 -14.52 18.86 3.24
N TYR A 34 -13.39 19.30 2.72
CA TYR A 34 -12.28 19.83 3.51
C TYR A 34 -12.07 21.29 3.13
N PRO A 35 -11.81 22.19 4.10
CA PRO A 35 -11.59 23.61 3.84
C PRO A 35 -10.30 23.87 3.05
N ASP A 36 -9.28 23.03 3.24
CA ASP A 36 -7.99 23.10 2.58
C ASP A 36 -7.31 21.71 2.50
N LEU A 37 -6.10 21.67 1.93
CA LEU A 37 -5.33 20.44 1.82
C LEU A 37 -4.81 19.94 3.17
N GLN A 38 -4.43 20.86 4.07
CA GLN A 38 -3.91 20.54 5.40
C GLN A 38 -4.97 19.80 6.24
N ALA A 39 -6.22 20.24 6.21
CA ALA A 39 -7.33 19.59 6.88
C ALA A 39 -7.56 18.16 6.35
N LYS A 40 -7.35 17.94 5.04
CA LYS A 40 -7.43 16.60 4.45
C LYS A 40 -6.26 15.72 4.87
N GLN A 41 -5.05 16.27 4.94
CA GLN A 41 -3.87 15.56 5.45
C GLN A 41 -4.04 15.18 6.93
N ALA A 42 -4.47 16.12 7.77
CA ALA A 42 -4.75 15.88 9.19
C ALA A 42 -5.81 14.79 9.41
N ALA A 43 -6.81 14.69 8.52
CA ALA A 43 -7.79 13.61 8.57
C ALA A 43 -7.25 12.24 8.12
N LEU A 44 -6.21 12.22 7.28
CA LEU A 44 -5.55 11.00 6.80
C LEU A 44 -4.54 10.45 7.80
N GLU A 45 -3.79 11.33 8.46
CA GLU A 45 -2.70 11.01 9.38
C GLU A 45 -3.06 9.91 10.41
N PRO A 46 -4.13 10.02 11.22
CA PRO A 46 -4.46 8.99 12.21
C PRO A 46 -4.84 7.64 11.57
N ILE A 47 -5.40 7.64 10.35
CA ILE A 47 -5.73 6.41 9.61
C ILE A 47 -4.44 5.70 9.21
N LEU A 48 -3.48 6.45 8.67
CA LEU A 48 -2.19 5.92 8.25
C LEU A 48 -1.38 5.42 9.45
N GLN A 49 -1.37 6.17 10.56
CA GLN A 49 -0.73 5.75 11.81
C GLN A 49 -1.34 4.45 12.36
N ALA A 50 -2.67 4.33 12.35
CA ALA A 50 -3.34 3.09 12.77
C ALA A 50 -2.97 1.89 11.88
N TRP A 51 -2.79 2.10 10.58
CA TRP A 51 -2.37 1.05 9.65
C TRP A 51 -0.88 0.72 9.75
N GLN A 52 -0.05 1.69 10.12
CA GLN A 52 1.36 1.49 10.40
C GLN A 52 1.57 0.70 11.69
N ALA A 53 0.74 0.96 12.72
CA ALA A 53 0.74 0.22 13.98
C ALA A 53 0.23 -1.23 13.83
N ASP A 54 -0.54 -1.53 12.77
CA ASP A 54 -1.01 -2.87 12.43
C ASP A 54 -0.60 -3.27 10.99
N PRO A 55 0.67 -3.68 10.79
CA PRO A 55 1.15 -4.11 9.49
C PRO A 55 0.40 -5.34 8.94
N GLU A 56 -0.19 -6.16 9.81
CA GLU A 56 -0.89 -7.37 9.40
C GLU A 56 -2.18 -7.03 8.67
N ARG A 57 -2.90 -5.99 9.11
CA ARG A 57 -4.04 -5.44 8.35
C ARG A 57 -3.65 -5.03 6.93
N VAL A 58 -2.51 -4.38 6.75
CA VAL A 58 -2.04 -3.97 5.40
C VAL A 58 -1.68 -5.19 4.56
N ARG A 59 -1.07 -6.23 5.16
CA ARG A 59 -0.78 -7.50 4.49
C ARG A 59 -2.05 -8.25 4.11
N GLN A 60 -3.10 -8.23 4.91
CA GLN A 60 -4.38 -8.84 4.56
C GLN A 60 -5.08 -8.10 3.41
N LEU A 61 -4.92 -6.77 3.34
CA LEU A 61 -5.50 -5.96 2.27
C LEU A 61 -4.79 -6.13 0.92
N CYS A 62 -3.46 -6.18 0.92
CA CYS A 62 -2.63 -6.04 -0.29
C CYS A 62 -1.62 -7.18 -0.49
N GLY A 63 -1.45 -8.08 0.46
CA GLY A 63 -0.45 -9.16 0.47
C GLY A 63 -0.93 -10.44 -0.22
N TRP A 64 -1.38 -10.34 -1.47
CA TRP A 64 -1.82 -11.51 -2.22
C TRP A 64 -0.73 -12.59 -2.29
N THR A 65 -1.17 -13.84 -2.44
CA THR A 65 -0.30 -15.01 -2.50
C THR A 65 0.81 -14.87 -3.54
N TRP A 66 0.54 -14.25 -4.69
CA TRP A 66 1.55 -14.06 -5.74
C TRP A 66 2.66 -13.08 -5.33
N ILE A 67 2.32 -11.99 -4.62
CA ILE A 67 3.31 -11.03 -4.09
C ILE A 67 4.17 -11.72 -3.04
N ARG A 68 3.54 -12.42 -2.08
CA ARG A 68 4.25 -13.14 -1.02
C ARG A 68 5.22 -14.18 -1.60
N LYS A 69 4.78 -14.95 -2.60
CA LYS A 69 5.63 -15.91 -3.32
C LYS A 69 6.75 -15.24 -4.13
N ALA A 70 6.51 -14.05 -4.68
CA ALA A 70 7.56 -13.31 -5.38
C ALA A 70 8.62 -12.80 -4.39
N LEU A 71 8.21 -12.27 -3.24
CA LEU A 71 9.12 -11.80 -2.19
C LEU A 71 9.99 -12.93 -1.63
N THR A 72 9.48 -14.15 -1.47
CA THR A 72 10.30 -15.31 -1.03
C THR A 72 11.38 -15.72 -2.03
N LYS A 73 11.27 -15.28 -3.29
CA LYS A 73 12.27 -15.56 -4.33
C LYS A 73 13.33 -14.46 -4.44
N LEU A 74 13.19 -13.37 -3.70
CA LEU A 74 14.16 -12.29 -3.68
C LEU A 74 15.35 -12.68 -2.79
N PRO A 75 16.59 -12.29 -3.16
CA PRO A 75 17.76 -12.54 -2.32
C PRO A 75 17.62 -11.85 -0.96
N ALA A 76 18.14 -12.48 0.10
CA ALA A 76 17.97 -12.06 1.50
C ALA A 76 18.46 -10.63 1.81
N ASN A 77 19.28 -10.04 0.95
CA ASN A 77 19.80 -8.66 1.06
C ASN A 77 18.90 -7.60 0.41
N THR A 78 17.65 -7.94 0.08
CA THR A 78 16.71 -6.98 -0.48
C THR A 78 16.24 -6.01 0.60
N GLN A 79 16.85 -4.82 0.66
CA GLN A 79 16.32 -3.72 1.45
C GLN A 79 14.99 -3.27 0.82
N VAL A 80 13.89 -3.46 1.54
CA VAL A 80 12.63 -2.80 1.20
C VAL A 80 12.84 -1.32 1.52
N ILE A 81 13.04 -0.50 0.49
CA ILE A 81 13.12 0.95 0.64
C ILE A 81 11.76 1.41 1.19
N GLN A 82 11.71 1.76 2.47
CA GLN A 82 10.61 2.53 3.04
C GLN A 82 10.82 3.98 2.61
N ALA A 83 9.86 4.52 1.86
CA ALA A 83 9.76 5.95 1.55
C ALA A 83 9.04 6.68 2.70
#